data_AF-A0A4Q5QHK8-F1
#
_entry.id   AF-A0A4Q5QHK8-F1
#
_cell.length_a   1.000
_cell.length_b   1.000
_cell.length_c   1.000
_cell.angle_alpha   90.00
_cell.angle_beta   90.00
_cell.angle_gamma   90.00
#
_symmetry.space_group_name_H-M   'P 1'
#
loop_
_entity.id
_entity.type
_entity.pdbx_description
1 polymer ?
#
loop_
_entity_poly.entity_id
_entity_poly.type
_entity_poly.pdbx_seq_one_letter_code
_entity_poly.pdbx_strand_id
1 'polypeptide(L)' 'DSLVRRIEAGGIDEVVLAMNATLEGQTTAHYIAERIERFPVRVTQLAHGLPVGGELDYLDEGTLAQALRARRPMA' A
#
# COMPACT_ATOMS: atom_id res chain seq x y z
N ASP A 1 -11.73 -0.42 -15.70
CA ASP A 1 -12.97 -1.22 -15.59
C ASP A 1 -12.80 -2.68 -15.23
N SER A 2 -11.79 -3.40 -15.74
CA SER A 2 -11.65 -4.84 -15.44
C SER A 2 -11.52 -5.16 -13.94
N LEU A 3 -10.82 -4.32 -13.16
CA LEU A 3 -10.70 -4.48 -11.71
C LEU A 3 -12.07 -4.44 -11.01
N VAL A 4 -12.88 -3.41 -11.31
CA VAL A 4 -14.19 -3.23 -10.68
C VAL A 4 -15.10 -4.40 -11.03
N ARG A 5 -15.12 -4.85 -12.29
CA ARG A 5 -15.90 -6.01 -12.71
C ARG A 5 -15.50 -7.30 -11.99
N ARG A 6 -14.21 -7.49 -11.70
CA ARG A 6 -13.72 -8.65 -10.92
C ARG A 6 -14.20 -8.61 -9.48
N ILE A 7 -14.25 -7.43 -8.86
CA ILE A 7 -14.77 -7.25 -7.51
C ILE A 7 -16.28 -7.46 -7.48
N GLU A 8 -17.00 -6.92 -8.47
CA GLU A 8 -18.46 -7.08 -8.63
C GLU A 8 -18.89 -8.53 -8.85
N ALA A 9 -18.06 -9.33 -9.53
CA ALA A 9 -18.31 -10.76 -9.70
C ALA A 9 -18.25 -11.56 -8.37
N GLY A 10 -17.73 -10.96 -7.30
CA GLY A 10 -17.64 -11.57 -5.98
C GLY A 10 -16.48 -12.56 -5.82
N GLY A 11 -16.40 -13.19 -4.65
CA GLY A 11 -15.35 -14.18 -4.32
C GLY A 11 -13.97 -13.60 -4.00
N ILE A 12 -13.88 -12.28 -3.82
CA ILE A 12 -12.65 -11.59 -3.42
C ILE A 12 -12.85 -11.01 -2.02
N ASP A 13 -12.06 -11.46 -1.06
CA ASP A 13 -12.12 -10.98 0.33
C ASP A 13 -11.16 -9.80 0.58
N GLU A 14 -10.15 -9.64 -0.27
CA GLU A 14 -9.10 -8.62 -0.12
C GLU A 14 -8.52 -8.18 -1.47
N VAL A 15 -8.26 -6.88 -1.57
CA VAL A 15 -7.50 -6.25 -2.66
C VAL A 15 -6.24 -5.63 -2.07
N VAL A 16 -5.08 -6.20 -2.40
CA VAL A 16 -3.77 -5.69 -1.99
C VAL A 16 -3.24 -4.73 -3.05
N LEU A 17 -3.07 -3.47 -2.67
CA LEU A 17 -2.49 -2.41 -3.49
C LEU A 17 -0.96 -2.48 -3.41
N ALA A 18 -0.33 -2.85 -4.52
CA ALA A 18 1.09 -3.17 -4.61
C ALA A 18 1.82 -2.31 -5.66
N MET A 19 1.44 -1.04 -5.79
CA MET A 19 2.13 -0.12 -6.68
C MET A 19 3.48 0.29 -6.11
N ASN A 20 4.36 0.78 -6.98
CA ASN A 20 5.65 1.33 -6.57
C ASN A 20 5.49 2.43 -5.51
N ALA A 21 6.46 2.56 -4.61
CA ALA A 21 6.50 3.60 -3.58
C ALA A 21 6.84 5.00 -4.14
N THR A 22 6.36 5.32 -5.34
CA THR A 22 6.51 6.64 -5.99
C THR A 22 5.26 7.48 -5.75
N LEU A 23 5.35 8.78 -6.04
CA LEU A 23 4.20 9.69 -5.97
C LEU A 23 3.05 9.24 -6.88
N GLU A 24 3.33 8.79 -8.11
CA GLU A 24 2.27 8.30 -9.00
C GLU A 24 1.66 6.99 -8.49
N GLY A 25 2.49 6.10 -7.94
CA GLY A 25 2.01 4.85 -7.36
C GLY A 25 1.08 5.08 -6.16
N GLN A 26 1.44 6.00 -5.27
CA GLN A 26 0.60 6.40 -4.13
C GLN A 26 -0.71 7.08 -4.59
N THR A 27 -0.63 7.96 -5.56
CA THR A 27 -1.81 8.63 -6.13
C THR A 27 -2.76 7.60 -6.75
N THR A 28 -2.21 6.65 -7.50
CA THR A 28 -2.97 5.55 -8.08
C THR A 28 -3.58 4.64 -7.01
N ALA A 29 -2.85 4.36 -5.93
CA ALA A 29 -3.36 3.58 -4.80
C ALA A 29 -4.59 4.21 -4.17
N HIS A 30 -4.46 5.51 -3.87
CA HIS A 30 -5.53 6.27 -3.26
C HIS A 30 -6.77 6.32 -4.17
N TYR A 31 -6.57 6.63 -5.45
CA TYR A 31 -7.65 6.64 -6.44
C TYR A 31 -8.38 5.29 -6.54
N ILE A 32 -7.65 4.17 -6.57
CA ILE A 32 -8.25 2.84 -6.63
C ILE A 32 -9.02 2.54 -5.34
N ALA A 33 -8.44 2.84 -4.17
CA ALA A 33 -9.07 2.61 -2.87
C ALA A 33 -10.42 3.33 -2.76
N GLU A 34 -10.47 4.63 -3.09
CA GLU A 34 -11.72 5.41 -3.12
C GLU A 34 -12.74 4.81 -4.11
N ARG A 35 -12.27 4.41 -5.30
CA ARG A 35 -13.16 3.89 -6.35
C ARG A 35 -13.82 2.57 -5.99
N ILE A 36 -13.20 1.77 -5.11
CA ILE A 36 -13.70 0.45 -4.71
C ILE A 36 -14.21 0.41 -3.25
N GLU A 37 -14.20 1.53 -2.54
CA GLU A 37 -14.63 1.64 -1.13
C GLU A 37 -16.08 1.17 -0.90
N ARG A 38 -16.96 1.32 -1.90
CA ARG A 38 -18.35 0.86 -1.82
C ARG A 38 -18.53 -0.66 -1.82
N PHE A 39 -17.49 -1.42 -2.16
CA PHE A 39 -17.58 -2.88 -2.20
C PHE A 39 -17.21 -3.47 -0.84
N PRO A 40 -17.81 -4.61 -0.44
CA PRO A 40 -17.52 -5.26 0.83
C PRO A 40 -16.20 -6.06 0.77
N VAL A 41 -15.12 -5.42 0.32
CA VAL A 41 -13.79 -6.03 0.20
C VAL A 41 -12.81 -5.26 1.08
N ARG A 42 -11.87 -5.97 1.70
CA ARG A 42 -10.80 -5.31 2.45
C ARG A 42 -9.79 -4.73 1.46
N VAL A 43 -9.45 -3.46 1.62
CA VAL A 43 -8.40 -2.82 0.82
C VAL A 43 -7.20 -2.64 1.72
N THR A 44 -6.07 -3.21 1.32
CA THR A 44 -4.80 -3.12 2.04
C THR A 44 -3.72 -2.64 1.09
N GLN A 45 -2.60 -2.17 1.65
CA GLN A 45 -1.44 -1.75 0.89
C GLN A 45 -0.21 -2.44 1.44
N LEU A 46 0.76 -2.76 0.57
CA LEU A 46 2.04 -3.25 1.02
C LEU A 46 2.70 -2.25 1.97
N ALA A 47 3.34 -2.78 3.01
CA ALA A 47 4.12 -1.96 3.91
C ALA A 47 5.28 -1.32 3.14
N HIS A 48 5.57 -0.08 3.49
CA HIS A 48 6.73 0.65 2.98
C HIS A 48 7.60 1.07 4.15
N GLY A 49 8.92 1.00 3.97
CA GLY A 49 9.88 1.33 5.01
C GLY A 49 11.23 0.68 4.75
N LEU A 50 11.96 0.46 5.83
CA LEU A 50 13.32 -0.08 5.81
C LEU A 50 13.35 -1.53 5.30
N PRO A 51 14.18 -1.87 4.27
CA PRO A 51 14.37 -3.26 3.87
C PRO A 51 15.06 -4.06 4.97
N VAL A 52 14.64 -5.32 5.14
CA VAL A 52 15.29 -6.25 6.07
C VAL A 52 16.72 -6.51 5.61
N GLY A 53 17.69 -6.33 6.51
CA GLY A 53 19.11 -6.52 6.23
C GLY A 53 19.79 -5.33 5.54
N GLY A 54 19.07 -4.22 5.31
CA GLY A 54 19.69 -2.96 4.89
C GLY A 54 20.34 -2.23 6.07
N GLU A 55 21.49 -1.59 5.83
CA GLU A 55 22.14 -0.73 6.83
C GLU A 55 21.57 0.70 6.73
N LEU A 56 21.46 1.38 7.87
CA LEU A 56 20.90 2.73 7.94
C LEU A 56 21.72 3.76 7.13
N ASP A 57 23.04 3.54 7.06
CA ASP A 57 23.99 4.46 6.44
C ASP A 57 23.82 4.58 4.91
N TYR A 58 23.11 3.62 4.28
CA TYR A 58 22.91 3.57 2.83
C TYR A 58 21.49 3.93 2.38
N LEU A 59 20.67 4.49 3.28
CA LEU A 59 19.28 4.84 2.97
C LEU A 59 19.13 6.31 2.66
N ASP A 60 18.21 6.61 1.75
CA ASP A 60 17.75 7.97 1.55
C ASP A 60 16.85 8.45 2.70
N GLU A 61 16.80 9.77 2.87
CA GLU A 61 15.98 10.42 3.91
C GLU A 61 14.50 10.09 3.78
N GLY A 62 13.99 9.87 2.56
CA GLY A 62 12.60 9.55 2.29
C GLY A 62 12.20 8.19 2.85
N THR A 63 13.02 7.17 2.60
CA THR A 63 12.84 5.82 3.16
C THR A 63 12.91 5.84 4.69
N LEU A 64 13.85 6.58 5.27
CA LEU A 64 13.97 6.71 6.73
C LEU A 64 12.75 7.43 7.34
N ALA A 65 12.31 8.54 6.74
CA ALA A 65 11.12 9.27 7.17
C ALA A 65 9.86 8.38 7.10
N GLN A 66 9.74 7.57 6.05
CA GLN A 66 8.63 6.63 5.90
C GLN A 66 8.67 5.53 6.97
N ALA A 67 9.83 4.94 7.23
CA ALA A 67 10.00 3.95 8.28
C ALA A 67 9.66 4.53 9.67
N LEU A 68 10.08 5.76 9.97
CA LEU A 68 9.76 6.45 11.22
C LEU A 68 8.27 6.75 11.38
N ARG A 69 7.57 7.11 10.30
CA ARG A 69 6.10 7.32 10.30
C ARG A 69 5.36 6.00 10.49
N ALA A 70 5.84 4.93 9.88
CA ALA A 70 5.24 3.60 9.96
C ALA A 70 5.63 2.81 11.22
N ARG A 71 6.42 3.40 12.14
CA ARG A 71 6.86 2.73 13.36
C ARG A 71 5.65 2.31 14.20
N ARG A 72 5.70 1.08 14.72
CA ARG A 72 4.66 0.52 15.58
C ARG A 72 5.27 0.30 16.96
N PRO A 73 4.51 0.49 18.05
CA PRO A 73 4.98 0.11 19.37
C PRO A 73 5.34 -1.38 19.39
N MET A 74 6.41 -1.72 20.11
CA MET A 74 6.70 -3.10 20.45
C MET A 74 5.98 -3.43 21.75
N ALA A 75 4.83 -4.08 21.62
CA ALA A 75 3.90 -4.47 22.68
C ALA A 75 3.23 -3.31 23.44
#